data_AF-A0A8B6D2U8-F1
#
_entry.id   AF-A0A8B6D2U8-F1
#
_cell.length_a   1.000
_cell.length_b   1.000
_cell.length_c   1.000
_cell.angle_alpha   90.00
_cell.angle_beta   90.00
_cell.angle_gamma   90.00
#
_symmetry.space_group_name_H-M   'P 1'
#
loop_
_entity.id
_entity.type
_entity.pdbx_description
1 polymer ?
#
loop_
_entity_poly.entity_id
_entity_poly.type
_entity_poly.pdbx_seq_one_letter_code
_entity_poly.pdbx_strand_id
1 'polypeptide(L)'
;MKHLYGLKYLKNTTGTENDYIICNVYLPPYRSSFFKVHDVDLFYELEAQIIKYSDECPNIFVFGDFNARTAHLNDFVENDLLHDSILDRVGELFAYVADETLSDRSNPDPGTYDYGTKLINLCKCSGLRILNGRHEGSLANDYTYSGPKGMSVIDYLLTRSSNFDIVSKFITCNFTTYSDHAALHIQFKTNFSIKCNGVQSNFVDAEASKFFRWNEEYKDMCRNALLINSDNIKSTLQNIEAESQDEMDSCVNDFTHQFIDIMAPFFQQSQKSGTEMKRNHKQNYKHIDKPWFDIQCKELYVNYCKTLSILNGNKSKKNHIELNRAKKTYKDYERKRRRIYMRQEGETLCKFRKNNSKKCYSVFKKRRKVNSDLTVTDFFKYFKTLVSDSKEHNSRPEMSDNVCIFEELDMDITIDELIKAIHDLKREKSHGPDGLLNEFLRTLCCLIYVLFSMPF
;
A
#
# COMPACT_ATOMS: atom_id res chain seq x y z
N MET A 1 8.73 -15.45 -11.63
CA MET A 1 9.64 -14.52 -10.92
C MET A 1 9.03 -13.15 -10.59
N LYS A 2 8.09 -12.59 -11.37
CA LYS A 2 7.36 -11.33 -11.08
C LYS A 2 6.61 -11.25 -9.71
N HIS A 3 6.64 -12.29 -8.88
CA HIS A 3 5.94 -12.36 -7.59
C HIS A 3 6.87 -12.34 -6.36
N LEU A 4 8.20 -12.31 -6.57
CA LEU A 4 9.18 -12.35 -5.47
C LEU A 4 9.82 -10.99 -5.20
N TYR A 5 9.82 -10.10 -6.19
CA TYR A 5 10.35 -8.74 -6.08
C TYR A 5 9.45 -7.81 -6.89
N GLY A 6 9.13 -6.65 -6.32
CA GLY A 6 8.42 -5.57 -6.99
C GLY A 6 9.37 -4.38 -7.11
N LEU A 7 9.76 -4.04 -8.33
CA LEU A 7 10.55 -2.84 -8.60
C LEU A 7 9.60 -1.69 -8.94
N LYS A 8 9.71 -0.58 -8.21
CA LYS A 8 8.97 0.64 -8.50
C LYS A 8 9.98 1.76 -8.77
N TYR A 9 9.96 2.25 -10.00
CA TYR A 9 10.70 3.43 -10.40
C TYR A 9 9.92 4.67 -9.93
N LEU A 10 10.55 5.57 -9.18
CA LEU A 10 9.99 6.87 -8.83
C LEU A 10 10.77 7.94 -9.60
N LYS A 11 10.20 8.36 -10.73
CA LYS A 11 10.73 9.43 -11.57
C LYS A 11 10.11 10.77 -11.16
N ASN A 12 10.90 11.83 -11.07
CA ASN A 12 10.42 13.23 -10.93
C ASN A 12 9.58 13.57 -9.68
N THR A 13 9.38 12.67 -8.71
CA THR A 13 8.53 12.92 -7.52
C THR A 13 9.28 13.45 -6.30
N THR A 14 10.57 13.81 -6.41
CA THR A 14 11.41 14.14 -5.23
C THR A 14 12.08 15.52 -5.28
N GLY A 15 12.04 16.22 -6.42
CA GLY A 15 12.70 17.52 -6.61
C GLY A 15 14.23 17.46 -6.48
N THR A 16 14.80 16.26 -6.40
CA THR A 16 16.25 16.02 -6.33
C THR A 16 16.84 15.89 -7.73
N GLU A 17 18.13 16.20 -7.87
CA GLU A 17 18.85 16.12 -9.15
C GLU A 17 18.82 14.70 -9.78
N ASN A 18 18.66 13.69 -8.92
CA ASN A 18 18.65 12.27 -9.30
C ASN A 18 17.33 11.61 -8.90
N ASP A 19 16.80 10.77 -9.79
CA ASP A 19 15.65 9.87 -9.55
C ASP A 19 15.93 8.89 -8.40
N TYR A 20 14.89 8.23 -7.88
CA TYR A 20 15.03 7.12 -6.92
C TYR A 20 14.51 5.81 -7.51
N ILE A 21 15.30 4.74 -7.39
CA ILE A 21 14.83 3.39 -7.65
C ILE A 21 14.52 2.72 -6.32
N ILE A 22 13.27 2.30 -6.16
CA ILE A 22 12.82 1.58 -4.97
C ILE A 22 12.46 0.14 -5.34
N CYS A 23 13.13 -0.81 -4.71
CA CYS A 23 12.88 -2.24 -4.87
C CYS A 23 12.33 -2.83 -3.58
N ASN A 24 11.17 -3.49 -3.66
CA ASN A 24 10.63 -4.29 -2.56
C ASN A 24 10.92 -5.78 -2.79
N VAL A 25 11.49 -6.43 -1.79
CA VAL A 25 12.01 -7.79 -1.85
C VAL A 25 11.25 -8.73 -0.91
N TYR A 26 10.90 -9.91 -1.42
CA TYR A 26 10.52 -11.06 -0.60
C TYR A 26 11.31 -12.30 -1.03
N LEU A 27 12.27 -12.71 -0.20
CA LEU A 27 12.98 -13.98 -0.36
C LEU A 27 12.26 -15.07 0.44
N PRO A 28 11.80 -16.17 -0.19
CA PRO A 28 11.22 -17.29 0.54
C PRO A 28 12.26 -17.88 1.50
N PRO A 29 11.84 -18.38 2.68
CA PRO A 29 12.77 -19.08 3.57
C PRO A 29 13.48 -20.23 2.86
N TYR A 30 14.73 -20.53 3.23
CA TYR A 30 15.56 -21.57 2.56
C TYR A 30 14.92 -22.97 2.45
N ARG A 31 13.95 -23.31 3.31
CA ARG A 31 13.18 -24.57 3.26
C ARG A 31 11.78 -24.44 2.67
N SER A 32 11.50 -23.32 1.98
CA SER A 32 10.22 -23.09 1.35
C SER A 32 9.93 -24.17 0.30
N SER A 33 8.65 -24.52 0.14
CA SER A 33 8.20 -25.39 -0.95
C SER A 33 8.50 -24.79 -2.33
N PHE A 34 8.77 -23.50 -2.41
CA PHE A 34 9.21 -22.81 -3.62
C PHE A 34 10.40 -23.52 -4.28
N PHE A 35 11.45 -23.83 -3.51
CA PHE A 35 12.68 -24.47 -4.01
C PHE A 35 12.51 -25.95 -4.35
N LYS A 36 11.33 -26.55 -4.11
CA LYS A 36 11.02 -27.90 -4.59
C LYS A 36 10.63 -27.92 -6.07
N VAL A 37 10.20 -26.78 -6.59
CA VAL A 37 9.66 -26.63 -7.96
C VAL A 37 10.55 -25.72 -8.81
N HIS A 38 11.34 -24.86 -8.17
CA HIS A 38 12.21 -23.90 -8.83
C HIS A 38 13.66 -24.12 -8.42
N ASP A 39 14.50 -24.47 -9.40
CA ASP A 39 15.94 -24.51 -9.26
C ASP A 39 16.51 -23.14 -9.69
N VAL A 40 16.61 -22.22 -8.72
CA VAL A 40 17.03 -20.83 -8.97
C VAL A 40 17.79 -20.29 -7.76
N ASP A 41 18.92 -19.61 -8.00
CA ASP A 41 19.59 -18.83 -6.96
C ASP A 41 19.02 -17.41 -6.93
N LEU A 42 18.09 -17.19 -6.00
CA LEU A 42 17.42 -15.92 -5.81
C LEU A 42 18.34 -14.76 -5.40
N PHE A 43 19.48 -15.04 -4.75
CA PHE A 43 20.44 -13.99 -4.42
C PHE A 43 21.20 -13.53 -5.66
N TYR A 44 21.59 -14.47 -6.51
CA TYR A 44 22.23 -14.16 -7.80
C TYR A 44 21.30 -13.35 -8.71
N GLU A 45 20.03 -13.75 -8.81
CA GLU A 45 19.04 -13.00 -9.60
C GLU A 45 18.82 -11.58 -9.05
N LEU A 46 18.73 -11.44 -7.73
CA LEU A 46 18.58 -10.12 -7.10
C LEU A 46 19.81 -9.24 -7.33
N GLU A 47 21.01 -9.80 -7.20
CA GLU A 47 22.28 -9.12 -7.47
C GLU A 47 22.37 -8.64 -8.93
N ALA A 48 22.04 -9.50 -9.89
CA ALA A 48 22.03 -9.13 -11.31
C ALA A 48 21.06 -7.96 -11.60
N GLN A 49 19.89 -7.95 -10.96
CA GLN A 49 18.95 -6.82 -11.07
C GLN A 49 19.52 -5.55 -10.42
N ILE A 50 20.10 -5.66 -9.23
CA ILE A 50 20.70 -4.51 -8.53
C ILE A 50 21.80 -3.88 -9.38
N ILE A 51 22.67 -4.68 -10.00
CA ILE A 51 23.75 -4.21 -10.89
C ILE A 51 23.14 -3.46 -12.07
N LYS A 52 22.18 -4.08 -12.77
CA LYS A 52 21.51 -3.46 -13.91
C LYS A 52 20.92 -2.08 -13.57
N TYR A 53 20.19 -1.97 -12.47
CA TYR A 53 19.55 -0.71 -12.08
C TYR A 53 20.51 0.30 -11.46
N SER A 54 21.63 -0.18 -10.89
CA SER A 54 22.69 0.66 -10.34
C SER A 54 23.43 1.47 -11.41
N ASP A 55 23.46 0.98 -12.65
CA ASP A 55 24.00 1.69 -13.82
C ASP A 55 23.03 2.78 -14.31
N GLU A 56 21.73 2.56 -14.14
CA GLU A 56 20.68 3.51 -14.56
C GLU A 56 20.49 4.66 -13.56
N CYS A 57 20.63 4.37 -12.25
CA CYS A 57 20.39 5.36 -11.19
C CYS A 57 21.25 5.09 -9.95
N PRO A 58 22.02 6.09 -9.45
CA PRO A 58 22.86 5.91 -8.28
C PRO A 58 22.07 5.79 -6.96
N ASN A 59 20.83 6.29 -6.93
CA ASN A 59 19.98 6.30 -5.75
C ASN A 59 19.05 5.08 -5.71
N ILE A 60 19.64 3.92 -5.45
CA ILE A 60 18.90 2.66 -5.30
C ILE A 60 18.63 2.36 -3.82
N PHE A 61 17.38 1.98 -3.52
CA PHE A 61 16.94 1.55 -2.21
C PHE A 61 16.22 0.20 -2.33
N VAL A 62 16.76 -0.82 -1.69
CA VAL A 62 16.23 -2.18 -1.73
C VAL A 62 15.77 -2.56 -0.32
N PHE A 63 14.48 -2.80 -0.11
CA PHE A 63 13.97 -3.18 1.20
C PHE A 63 12.97 -4.32 1.15
N GLY A 64 12.74 -4.97 2.29
CA GLY A 64 11.75 -6.03 2.41
C GLY A 64 12.26 -7.20 3.24
N ASP A 65 11.57 -8.34 3.14
CA ASP A 65 11.87 -9.56 3.89
C ASP A 65 12.86 -10.43 3.12
N PHE A 66 14.10 -10.47 3.58
CA PHE A 66 15.16 -11.27 2.99
C PHE A 66 15.23 -12.68 3.57
N ASN A 67 14.45 -12.98 4.62
CA ASN A 67 14.55 -14.23 5.39
C ASN A 67 16.01 -14.60 5.75
N ALA A 68 16.86 -13.59 5.93
CA ALA A 68 18.30 -13.69 6.14
C ALA A 68 18.65 -13.08 7.49
N ARG A 69 19.45 -13.76 8.31
CA ARG A 69 19.90 -13.22 9.60
C ARG A 69 21.40 -12.96 9.51
N THR A 70 21.79 -11.70 9.62
CA THR A 70 23.17 -11.25 9.33
C THR A 70 24.04 -11.06 10.58
N ALA A 71 23.46 -11.17 11.77
CA ALA A 71 24.08 -10.78 13.03
C ALA A 71 24.90 -9.48 12.92
N HIS A 72 26.17 -9.55 13.32
CA HIS A 72 27.13 -8.44 13.31
C HIS A 72 28.12 -8.54 12.15
N LEU A 73 27.84 -9.34 11.12
CA LEU A 73 28.74 -9.46 9.97
C LEU A 73 28.85 -8.13 9.21
N ASN A 74 30.08 -7.77 8.82
CA ASN A 74 30.33 -6.60 7.98
C ASN A 74 29.88 -6.86 6.55
N ASP A 75 29.12 -5.91 6.02
CA ASP A 75 28.53 -5.84 4.68
C ASP A 75 29.36 -4.98 3.71
N PHE A 76 30.58 -4.67 4.11
CA PHE A 76 31.64 -4.03 3.34
C PHE A 76 32.94 -4.84 3.50
N VAL A 77 33.90 -4.62 2.60
CA VAL A 77 35.23 -5.22 2.68
C VAL A 77 36.09 -4.39 3.63
N GLU A 78 36.62 -5.03 4.67
CA GLU A 78 37.53 -4.38 5.61
C GLU A 78 38.93 -4.28 5.01
N ASN A 79 39.61 -3.15 5.22
CA ASN A 79 40.96 -2.90 4.72
C ASN A 79 41.07 -3.04 3.19
N ASP A 80 40.08 -2.51 2.47
CA ASP A 80 39.94 -2.65 1.00
C ASP A 80 40.90 -1.76 0.18
N LEU A 81 41.84 -1.11 0.85
CA LEU A 81 42.85 -0.27 0.22
C LEU A 81 43.90 -1.15 -0.47
N LEU A 82 43.94 -1.08 -1.80
CA LEU A 82 44.99 -1.70 -2.59
C LEU A 82 46.24 -0.82 -2.61
N HIS A 83 47.42 -1.44 -2.67
CA HIS A 83 48.69 -0.72 -2.82
C HIS A 83 48.76 -0.08 -4.21
N ASP A 84 49.37 1.12 -4.32
CA ASP A 84 49.47 1.90 -5.55
C ASP A 84 50.00 1.08 -6.73
N SER A 85 51.00 0.21 -6.50
CA SER A 85 51.55 -0.66 -7.56
C SER A 85 50.56 -1.66 -8.16
N ILE A 86 49.48 -1.99 -7.44
CA ILE A 86 48.38 -2.83 -7.93
C ILE A 86 47.37 -1.93 -8.63
N LEU A 87 47.02 -0.78 -8.05
CA LEU A 87 46.12 0.19 -8.67
C LEU A 87 46.63 0.68 -10.03
N ASP A 88 47.93 0.95 -10.16
CA ASP A 88 48.55 1.36 -11.44
C ASP A 88 48.42 0.28 -12.52
N ARG A 89 48.41 -1.01 -12.12
CA ARG A 89 48.30 -2.15 -13.05
C ARG A 89 46.86 -2.52 -13.36
N VAL A 90 45.96 -2.32 -12.40
CA VAL A 90 44.57 -2.80 -12.46
C VAL A 90 43.62 -1.68 -12.84
N GLY A 91 43.96 -0.43 -12.55
CA GLY A 91 43.19 0.77 -12.90
C GLY A 91 43.07 1.00 -14.41
N GLU A 92 43.99 0.47 -15.20
CA GLU A 92 43.85 0.42 -16.68
C GLU A 92 42.82 -0.62 -17.15
N LEU A 93 42.55 -1.65 -16.33
CA LEU A 93 41.63 -2.75 -16.67
C LEU A 93 40.21 -2.51 -16.16
N PHE A 94 40.04 -1.89 -14.98
CA PHE A 94 38.74 -1.53 -14.42
C PHE A 94 38.84 -0.47 -13.31
N ALA A 95 37.78 0.34 -13.18
CA ALA A 95 37.64 1.37 -12.16
C ALA A 95 37.34 0.75 -10.78
N TYR A 96 38.40 0.39 -10.05
CA TYR A 96 38.28 -0.09 -8.67
C TYR A 96 37.97 1.06 -7.71
N VAL A 97 36.91 0.91 -6.92
CA VAL A 97 36.54 1.83 -5.85
C VAL A 97 36.60 1.06 -4.55
N ALA A 98 37.55 1.42 -3.68
CA ALA A 98 37.69 0.77 -2.38
C ALA A 98 36.50 1.08 -1.48
N ASP A 99 36.08 0.09 -0.70
CA ASP A 99 35.04 0.26 0.31
C ASP A 99 35.48 1.22 1.42
N GLU A 100 34.61 2.19 1.74
CA GLU A 100 34.75 3.00 2.94
C GLU A 100 34.45 2.15 4.19
N THR A 101 35.27 2.31 5.23
CA THR A 101 34.98 1.69 6.53
C THR A 101 33.80 2.42 7.16
N LEU A 102 32.72 1.68 7.41
CA LEU A 102 31.48 2.21 7.98
C LEU A 102 31.37 1.92 9.47
N SER A 103 30.49 2.66 10.14
CA SER A 103 30.14 2.40 11.53
C SER A 103 29.52 1.01 11.72
N ASP A 104 29.75 0.44 12.89
CA ASP A 104 29.21 -0.85 13.29
C ASP A 104 27.68 -0.83 13.29
N ARG A 105 27.07 -1.92 12.83
CA ARG A 105 25.62 -2.10 12.89
C ARG A 105 25.20 -2.55 14.28
N SER A 106 24.32 -1.77 14.90
CA SER A 106 23.59 -2.24 16.07
C SER A 106 22.47 -3.18 15.63
N ASN A 107 22.66 -4.48 15.86
CA ASN A 107 21.68 -5.52 15.53
C ASN A 107 21.35 -6.35 16.77
N PRO A 108 20.09 -6.41 17.23
CA PRO A 108 19.71 -7.20 18.40
C PRO A 108 19.69 -8.72 18.13
N ASP A 109 19.71 -9.13 16.86
CA ASP A 109 19.67 -10.53 16.46
C ASP A 109 21.09 -11.11 16.28
N PRO A 110 21.55 -12.05 17.13
CA PRO A 110 22.89 -12.64 17.02
C PRO A 110 22.97 -13.80 16.00
N GLY A 111 21.87 -14.15 15.33
CA GLY A 111 21.81 -15.31 14.44
C GLY A 111 22.51 -15.07 13.11
N THR A 112 23.30 -16.05 12.66
CA THR A 112 23.81 -16.16 11.30
C THR A 112 23.44 -17.50 10.69
N TYR A 113 23.05 -17.50 9.42
CA TYR A 113 22.77 -18.69 8.61
C TYR A 113 23.23 -18.44 7.18
N ASP A 114 23.18 -19.45 6.32
CA ASP A 114 23.60 -19.37 4.90
C ASP A 114 23.02 -18.16 4.16
N TYR A 115 21.73 -17.86 4.34
CA TYR A 115 21.09 -16.69 3.74
C TYR A 115 21.65 -15.36 4.27
N GLY A 116 22.06 -15.34 5.54
CA GLY A 116 22.77 -14.20 6.13
C GLY A 116 24.09 -13.95 5.41
N THR A 117 24.90 -14.99 5.21
CA THR A 117 26.17 -14.89 4.47
C THR A 117 25.94 -14.49 3.01
N LYS A 118 24.92 -15.05 2.34
CA LYS A 118 24.56 -14.66 0.97
C LYS A 118 24.14 -13.20 0.87
N LEU A 119 23.35 -12.70 1.83
CA LEU A 119 22.97 -11.28 1.86
C LEU A 119 24.18 -10.36 2.08
N ILE A 120 25.09 -10.74 2.98
CA ILE A 120 26.34 -10.01 3.21
C ILE A 120 27.22 -9.97 1.96
N ASN A 121 27.35 -11.11 1.25
CA ASN A 121 28.10 -11.16 0.01
C ASN A 121 27.46 -10.30 -1.07
N LEU A 122 26.13 -10.34 -1.22
CA LEU A 122 25.40 -9.46 -2.13
C LEU A 122 25.68 -7.99 -1.82
N CYS A 123 25.68 -7.57 -0.55
CA CYS A 123 26.03 -6.21 -0.15
C CYS A 123 27.46 -5.82 -0.58
N LYS A 124 28.44 -6.70 -0.33
CA LYS A 124 29.84 -6.46 -0.73
C LYS A 124 30.00 -6.35 -2.24
N CYS A 125 29.42 -7.29 -2.99
CA CYS A 125 29.56 -7.33 -4.44
C CYS A 125 28.83 -6.20 -5.16
N SER A 126 27.68 -5.75 -4.63
CA SER A 126 26.89 -4.66 -5.23
C SER A 126 27.26 -3.25 -4.74
N GLY A 127 28.10 -3.13 -3.71
CA GLY A 127 28.37 -1.85 -3.04
C GLY A 127 27.21 -1.34 -2.17
N LEU A 128 26.12 -2.10 -2.02
CA LEU A 128 25.02 -1.74 -1.11
C LEU A 128 25.36 -2.08 0.34
N ARG A 129 24.77 -1.33 1.26
CA ARG A 129 24.96 -1.45 2.70
C ARG A 129 23.63 -1.53 3.42
N ILE A 130 23.56 -2.34 4.46
CA ILE A 130 22.45 -2.45 5.38
C ILE A 130 22.39 -1.18 6.24
N LEU A 131 21.30 -0.42 6.11
CA LEU A 131 21.09 0.79 6.91
C LEU A 131 20.51 0.48 8.29
N ASN A 132 19.86 -0.68 8.48
CA ASN A 132 19.39 -1.13 9.79
C ASN A 132 20.57 -1.18 10.77
N GLY A 133 20.42 -0.57 11.93
CA GLY A 133 21.51 -0.53 12.91
C GLY A 133 22.49 0.63 12.75
N ARG A 134 22.43 1.39 11.63
CA ARG A 134 23.34 2.52 11.34
C ARG A 134 22.66 3.88 11.32
N HIS A 135 21.35 3.92 11.06
CA HIS A 135 20.61 5.19 11.06
C HIS A 135 20.61 5.83 12.45
N GLU A 136 20.74 7.16 12.48
CA GLU A 136 20.80 7.92 13.71
C GLU A 136 19.53 7.77 14.58
N GLY A 137 19.68 7.82 15.89
CA GLY A 137 18.55 7.77 16.82
C GLY A 137 18.12 6.36 17.26
N SER A 138 18.80 5.29 16.84
CA SER A 138 18.65 3.91 17.32
C SER A 138 17.28 3.23 17.14
N LEU A 139 16.29 3.93 16.58
CA LEU A 139 14.92 3.42 16.39
C LEU A 139 14.83 2.32 15.33
N ALA A 140 15.86 2.16 14.50
CA ALA A 140 15.98 1.06 13.54
C ALA A 140 16.59 -0.22 14.17
N ASN A 141 17.09 -0.15 15.41
CA ASN A 141 17.91 -1.19 16.04
C ASN A 141 17.04 -2.21 16.81
N ASP A 142 16.03 -2.75 16.13
CA ASP A 142 15.01 -3.58 16.78
C ASP A 142 14.65 -4.81 15.93
N TYR A 143 14.05 -5.81 16.56
CA TYR A 143 13.59 -7.02 15.89
C TYR A 143 12.48 -6.70 14.88
N THR A 144 12.63 -7.20 13.66
CA THR A 144 11.65 -7.02 12.59
C THR A 144 10.67 -8.18 12.50
N TYR A 145 10.98 -9.32 13.12
CA TYR A 145 10.16 -10.53 13.11
C TYR A 145 10.04 -11.15 14.50
N SER A 146 8.85 -11.66 14.83
CA SER A 146 8.56 -12.38 16.08
C SER A 146 7.70 -13.62 15.83
N GLY A 147 8.34 -14.78 15.68
CA GLY A 147 7.71 -16.07 15.45
C GLY A 147 7.76 -17.02 16.65
N PRO A 148 7.12 -18.20 16.57
CA PRO A 148 7.12 -19.18 17.68
C PRO A 148 8.51 -19.67 18.10
N LYS A 149 9.49 -19.59 17.20
CA LYS A 149 10.88 -20.05 17.41
C LYS A 149 11.80 -18.97 17.99
N GLY A 150 11.35 -17.73 18.06
CA GLY A 150 12.17 -16.60 18.48
C GLY A 150 11.89 -15.35 17.65
N MET A 151 12.65 -14.31 17.96
CA MET A 151 12.65 -13.05 17.23
C MET A 151 13.92 -12.95 16.38
N SER A 152 13.83 -12.23 15.26
CA SER A 152 14.95 -12.03 14.35
C SER A 152 14.86 -10.69 13.65
N VAL A 153 15.98 -10.26 13.05
CA VAL A 153 16.04 -9.17 12.09
C VAL A 153 16.21 -9.81 10.72
N ILE A 154 15.18 -9.75 9.90
CA ILE A 154 15.14 -10.33 8.54
C ILE A 154 14.61 -9.35 7.50
N ASP A 155 14.03 -8.24 7.95
CA ASP A 155 13.55 -7.15 7.10
C ASP A 155 14.61 -6.05 7.09
N TYR A 156 15.14 -5.71 5.92
CA TYR A 156 16.25 -4.77 5.78
C TYR A 156 15.90 -3.62 4.84
N LEU A 157 16.63 -2.52 4.98
CA LEU A 157 16.82 -1.49 3.96
C LEU A 157 18.30 -1.49 3.56
N LEU A 158 18.55 -1.75 2.27
CA LEU A 158 19.87 -1.73 1.64
C LEU A 158 19.98 -0.53 0.72
N THR A 159 21.07 0.22 0.81
CA THR A 159 21.39 1.33 -0.09
C THR A 159 22.88 1.64 -0.06
N ARG A 160 23.39 2.47 -0.98
CA ARG A 160 24.80 2.92 -0.94
C ARG A 160 25.06 3.81 0.27
N SER A 161 26.29 3.82 0.79
CA SER A 161 26.68 4.69 1.91
C SER A 161 26.42 6.16 1.61
N SER A 162 26.64 6.59 0.36
CA SER A 162 26.33 7.94 -0.13
C SER A 162 24.86 8.37 0.05
N ASN A 163 23.95 7.41 0.18
CA ASN A 163 22.51 7.66 0.26
C ASN A 163 21.99 7.64 1.71
N PHE A 164 22.85 7.41 2.70
CA PHE A 164 22.42 7.33 4.11
C PHE A 164 21.77 8.65 4.56
N ASP A 165 22.33 9.78 4.16
CA ASP A 165 21.82 11.11 4.51
C ASP A 165 20.49 11.44 3.82
N ILE A 166 20.13 10.74 2.75
CA ILE A 166 18.83 10.90 2.09
C ILE A 166 17.73 10.37 3.00
N VAL A 167 18.00 9.37 3.85
CA VAL A 167 17.01 8.82 4.77
C VAL A 167 16.95 9.70 6.02
N SER A 168 15.91 10.54 6.13
CA SER A 168 15.70 11.40 7.31
C SER A 168 15.21 10.63 8.52
N LYS A 169 14.50 9.51 8.33
CA LYS A 169 13.96 8.72 9.43
C LYS A 169 13.93 7.23 9.08
N PHE A 170 14.41 6.40 10.00
CA PHE A 170 14.25 4.95 9.92
C PHE A 170 13.83 4.37 11.27
N ILE A 171 12.62 3.79 11.32
CA ILE A 171 12.05 3.18 12.52
C ILE A 171 11.61 1.75 12.23
N THR A 172 11.97 0.83 13.12
CA THR A 172 11.31 -0.47 13.23
C THR A 172 10.08 -0.31 14.14
N CYS A 173 8.88 -0.40 13.57
CA CYS A 173 7.64 -0.17 14.29
C CYS A 173 7.34 -1.28 15.31
N ASN A 174 6.41 -1.00 16.23
CA ASN A 174 5.92 -2.01 17.17
C ASN A 174 5.19 -3.17 16.47
N PHE A 175 5.30 -4.37 17.04
CA PHE A 175 4.53 -5.52 16.58
C PHE A 175 3.03 -5.29 16.78
N THR A 176 2.23 -5.79 15.84
CA THR A 176 0.76 -5.67 15.86
C THR A 176 0.09 -7.04 15.90
N THR A 177 -1.23 -7.08 16.00
CA THR A 177 -2.01 -8.32 15.91
C THR A 177 -2.23 -8.81 14.48
N TYR A 178 -1.78 -8.02 13.49
CA TYR A 178 -2.02 -8.25 12.06
C TYR A 178 -0.93 -9.09 11.39
N SER A 179 0.31 -9.01 11.89
CA SER A 179 1.48 -9.70 11.34
C SER A 179 2.40 -10.18 12.46
N ASP A 180 3.22 -11.19 12.16
CA ASP A 180 4.41 -11.54 12.93
C ASP A 180 5.64 -10.69 12.57
N HIS A 181 5.57 -9.89 11.51
CA HIS A 181 6.55 -8.86 11.18
C HIS A 181 6.17 -7.49 11.76
N ALA A 182 7.18 -6.72 12.14
CA ALA A 182 7.12 -5.29 12.40
C ALA A 182 7.33 -4.52 11.10
N ALA A 183 6.56 -3.46 10.89
CA ALA A 183 6.74 -2.61 9.71
C ALA A 183 8.02 -1.78 9.82
N LEU A 184 8.73 -1.60 8.72
CA LEU A 184 9.79 -0.62 8.60
C LEU A 184 9.19 0.71 8.12
N HIS A 185 9.37 1.77 8.89
CA HIS A 185 8.98 3.13 8.52
C HIS A 185 10.22 3.90 8.11
N ILE A 186 10.30 4.24 6.82
CA ILE A 186 11.41 4.94 6.19
C ILE A 186 10.88 6.26 5.63
N GLN A 187 11.57 7.36 5.94
CA GLN A 187 11.28 8.68 5.40
C GLN A 187 12.49 9.18 4.61
N PHE A 188 12.26 9.64 3.39
CA PHE A 188 13.28 10.21 2.52
C PHE A 188 13.22 11.75 2.59
N LYS A 189 14.38 12.40 2.52
CA LYS A 189 14.50 13.83 2.26
C LYS A 189 14.14 14.09 0.80
N THR A 190 13.33 15.12 0.58
CA THR A 190 12.97 15.61 -0.76
C THR A 190 13.23 17.11 -0.80
N ASN A 191 13.61 17.62 -1.98
CA ASN A 191 13.95 19.03 -2.18
C ASN A 191 12.73 19.88 -2.55
N PHE A 192 11.51 19.37 -2.34
CA PHE A 192 10.32 20.20 -2.46
C PHE A 192 10.30 21.20 -1.31
N SER A 193 10.82 22.40 -1.59
CA SER A 193 10.37 23.61 -0.91
C SER A 193 8.92 23.84 -1.32
N ILE A 194 7.97 23.20 -0.64
CA ILE A 194 6.68 23.86 -0.48
C ILE A 194 7.03 25.17 0.22
N LYS A 195 6.90 26.30 -0.48
CA LYS A 195 6.99 27.62 0.15
C LYS A 195 5.77 27.76 1.07
N CYS A 196 5.79 27.07 2.20
CA CYS A 196 4.92 27.37 3.32
C CYS A 196 5.50 28.66 3.89
N ASN A 197 4.93 29.80 3.53
CA ASN A 197 5.29 31.06 4.15
C ASN A 197 4.98 30.99 5.65
N GLY A 198 6.01 30.67 6.42
CA GLY A 198 6.17 30.96 7.85
C GLY A 198 5.41 30.07 8.83
N VAL A 199 6.04 29.00 9.32
CA VAL A 199 6.05 28.67 10.75
C VAL A 199 7.41 28.04 11.10
N GLN A 200 8.11 28.62 12.07
CA GLN A 200 9.37 28.11 12.61
C GLN A 200 9.18 26.76 13.32
N SER A 201 10.24 25.96 13.28
CA SER A 201 10.49 24.72 14.03
C SER A 201 9.74 24.61 15.37
N ASN A 202 8.87 23.60 15.48
CA ASN A 202 8.64 22.79 16.68
C ASN A 202 7.66 21.67 16.31
N PHE A 203 8.13 20.41 16.37
CA PHE A 203 7.37 19.16 16.23
C PHE A 203 6.50 19.05 14.95
N VAL A 204 6.71 17.99 14.15
CA VAL A 204 5.73 17.61 13.14
C VAL A 204 4.50 17.03 13.86
N ASP A 205 3.67 17.91 14.40
CA ASP A 205 2.24 17.74 14.24
C ASP A 205 2.00 17.81 12.74
N ALA A 206 1.32 16.78 12.21
CA ALA A 206 0.80 16.80 10.86
C ALA A 206 0.17 18.17 10.61
N GLU A 207 0.53 18.84 9.51
CA GLU A 207 -0.28 19.94 8.98
C GLU A 207 -1.72 19.47 9.09
N ALA A 208 -2.50 20.14 9.93
CA ALA A 208 -3.81 19.69 10.33
C ALA A 208 -4.59 19.35 9.06
N SER A 209 -4.71 18.06 8.75
CA SER A 209 -5.36 17.63 7.52
C SER A 209 -6.73 18.29 7.55
N LYS A 210 -6.98 19.18 6.57
CA LYS A 210 -8.24 19.90 6.48
C LYS A 210 -9.33 18.83 6.45
N PHE A 211 -10.09 18.72 7.54
CA PHE A 211 -11.05 17.64 7.69
C PHE A 211 -12.40 18.16 7.22
N PHE A 212 -12.83 17.68 6.07
CA PHE A 212 -14.13 18.06 5.52
C PHE A 212 -15.19 17.07 5.98
N ARG A 213 -16.32 17.58 6.45
CA ARG A 213 -17.49 16.78 6.78
C ARG A 213 -18.72 17.37 6.12
N TRP A 214 -19.36 16.57 5.28
CA TRP A 214 -20.63 16.93 4.69
C TRP A 214 -21.69 17.19 5.77
N ASN A 215 -22.39 18.32 5.63
CA ASN A 215 -23.57 18.67 6.42
C ASN A 215 -24.69 19.10 5.48
N GLU A 216 -25.80 18.35 5.46
CA GLU A 216 -26.92 18.59 4.54
C GLU A 216 -27.56 19.98 4.77
N GLU A 217 -27.43 20.56 5.97
CA GLU A 217 -27.96 21.90 6.29
C GLU A 217 -27.33 23.02 5.46
N TYR A 218 -26.06 22.87 5.05
CA TYR A 218 -25.36 23.86 4.25
C TYR A 218 -25.49 23.64 2.74
N LYS A 219 -26.25 22.62 2.32
CA LYS A 219 -26.37 22.22 0.90
C LYS A 219 -26.88 23.34 -0.01
N ASP A 220 -27.94 24.03 0.40
CA ASP A 220 -28.50 25.10 -0.42
C ASP A 220 -27.58 26.33 -0.44
N MET A 221 -26.89 26.60 0.68
CA MET A 221 -25.92 27.69 0.79
C MET A 221 -24.69 27.44 -0.08
N CYS A 222 -24.14 26.22 -0.08
CA CYS A 222 -22.99 25.88 -0.91
C CYS A 222 -23.38 25.81 -2.40
N ARG A 223 -24.60 25.39 -2.73
CA ARG A 223 -25.12 25.44 -4.10
C ARG A 223 -25.19 26.87 -4.63
N ASN A 224 -25.64 27.81 -3.81
CA ASN A 224 -25.65 29.23 -4.17
C ASN A 224 -24.24 29.80 -4.31
N ALA A 225 -23.31 29.41 -3.43
CA ALA A 225 -21.90 29.81 -3.53
C ALA A 225 -21.24 29.30 -4.83
N LEU A 226 -21.55 28.08 -5.27
CA LEU A 226 -21.11 27.54 -6.55
C LEU A 226 -21.70 28.28 -7.75
N LEU A 227 -22.98 28.68 -7.68
CA LEU A 227 -23.62 29.48 -8.73
C LEU A 227 -22.95 30.85 -8.88
N ILE A 228 -22.69 31.53 -7.76
CA ILE A 228 -22.04 32.85 -7.73
C ILE A 228 -20.61 32.78 -8.31
N ASN A 229 -19.89 31.70 -8.02
CA ASN A 229 -18.51 31.51 -8.49
C ASN A 229 -18.43 30.72 -9.82
N SER A 230 -19.55 30.46 -10.50
CA SER A 230 -19.58 29.60 -11.67
C SER A 230 -18.73 30.13 -12.84
N ASP A 231 -18.65 31.45 -13.02
CA ASP A 231 -17.81 32.06 -14.05
C ASP A 231 -16.30 31.91 -13.76
N ASN A 232 -15.90 31.93 -12.47
CA ASN A 232 -14.50 31.68 -12.06
C ASN A 232 -14.12 30.21 -12.23
N ILE A 233 -15.06 29.30 -11.96
CA ILE A 233 -14.86 27.87 -12.23
C ILE A 233 -14.72 27.63 -13.74
N LYS A 234 -15.53 28.33 -14.57
CA LYS A 234 -15.44 28.24 -16.03
C LYS A 234 -14.12 28.78 -16.58
N SER A 235 -13.65 29.92 -16.10
CA SER A 235 -12.39 30.51 -16.61
C SER A 235 -11.18 29.61 -16.37
N THR A 236 -11.21 28.82 -15.29
CA THR A 236 -10.19 27.80 -14.99
C THR A 236 -10.20 26.63 -15.99
N LEU A 237 -11.34 26.39 -16.64
CA LEU A 237 -11.53 25.33 -17.65
C LEU A 237 -11.34 25.84 -19.09
N GLN A 238 -11.22 27.16 -19.32
CA GLN A 238 -11.14 27.74 -20.67
C GLN A 238 -9.72 27.79 -21.26
N ASN A 239 -8.69 27.48 -20.47
CA ASN A 239 -7.28 27.53 -20.90
C ASN A 239 -6.65 26.13 -21.10
N ILE A 240 -7.45 25.11 -21.43
CA ILE A 240 -6.97 23.72 -21.57
C ILE A 240 -6.50 23.49 -23.02
N GLU A 241 -5.47 24.21 -23.45
CA GLU A 241 -4.59 23.75 -24.54
C GLU A 241 -3.35 23.14 -23.88
N ALA A 242 -3.54 22.01 -23.19
CA ALA A 242 -2.44 21.33 -22.52
C ALA A 242 -1.64 20.52 -23.54
N GLU A 243 -0.40 20.92 -23.79
CA GLU A 243 0.55 20.20 -24.65
C GLU A 243 1.30 19.10 -23.88
N SER A 244 1.14 19.06 -22.54
CA SER A 244 1.79 18.10 -21.66
C SER A 244 0.90 17.61 -20.50
N GLN A 245 1.26 16.45 -19.92
CA GLN A 245 0.60 15.91 -18.72
C GLN A 245 0.73 16.83 -17.51
N ASP A 246 1.87 17.54 -17.37
CA ASP A 246 2.13 18.43 -16.24
C ASP A 246 1.19 19.65 -16.26
N GLU A 247 0.87 20.17 -17.45
CA GLU A 247 -0.11 21.25 -17.62
C GLU A 247 -1.53 20.80 -17.29
N MET A 248 -1.90 19.57 -17.67
CA MET A 248 -3.19 18.97 -17.27
C MET A 248 -3.28 18.81 -15.75
N ASP A 249 -2.23 18.29 -15.12
CA ASP A 249 -2.19 18.10 -13.67
C ASP A 249 -2.28 19.45 -12.93
N SER A 250 -1.63 20.50 -13.46
CA SER A 250 -1.75 21.86 -12.93
C SER A 250 -3.18 22.39 -13.02
N CYS A 251 -3.85 22.23 -14.18
CA CYS A 251 -5.23 22.64 -14.36
C CYS A 251 -6.19 21.91 -13.41
N VAL A 252 -6.00 20.60 -13.24
CA VAL A 252 -6.79 19.78 -12.30
C VAL A 252 -6.58 20.24 -10.86
N ASN A 253 -5.34 20.56 -10.48
CA ASN A 253 -5.04 21.08 -9.13
C ASN A 253 -5.67 22.46 -8.91
N ASP A 254 -5.60 23.37 -9.88
CA ASP A 254 -6.19 24.70 -9.79
C ASP A 254 -7.72 24.64 -9.65
N PHE A 255 -8.36 23.81 -10.47
CA PHE A 255 -9.79 23.53 -10.33
C PHE A 255 -10.12 22.97 -8.94
N THR A 256 -9.34 21.99 -8.48
CA THR A 256 -9.55 21.34 -7.17
C THR A 256 -9.41 22.34 -6.03
N HIS A 257 -8.38 23.19 -6.05
CA HIS A 257 -8.16 24.21 -5.03
C HIS A 257 -9.30 25.23 -4.98
N GLN A 258 -9.70 25.78 -6.13
CA GLN A 258 -10.83 26.72 -6.19
C GLN A 258 -12.13 26.08 -5.69
N PHE A 259 -12.37 24.84 -6.10
CA PHE A 259 -13.57 24.11 -5.70
C PHE A 259 -13.58 23.85 -4.19
N ILE A 260 -12.44 23.52 -3.59
CA ILE A 260 -12.28 23.38 -2.14
C ILE A 260 -12.48 24.71 -1.42
N ASP A 261 -11.93 25.80 -1.92
CA ASP A 261 -12.05 27.12 -1.28
C ASP A 261 -13.50 27.60 -1.23
N ILE A 262 -14.31 27.27 -2.25
CA ILE A 262 -15.75 27.54 -2.24
C ILE A 262 -16.47 26.66 -1.20
N MET A 263 -16.04 25.42 -1.02
CA MET A 263 -16.68 24.43 -0.13
C MET A 263 -16.24 24.55 1.34
N ALA A 264 -15.02 25.00 1.59
CA ALA A 264 -14.38 25.03 2.89
C ALA A 264 -15.16 25.82 3.97
N PRO A 265 -15.74 27.00 3.68
CA PRO A 265 -16.52 27.75 4.66
C PRO A 265 -17.72 26.97 5.23
N PHE A 266 -18.23 25.99 4.48
CA PHE A 266 -19.42 25.21 4.85
C PHE A 266 -19.07 23.88 5.52
N PHE A 267 -17.97 23.25 5.10
CA PHE A 267 -17.72 21.84 5.42
C PHE A 267 -16.38 21.59 6.12
N GLN A 268 -15.47 22.56 6.17
CA GLN A 268 -14.20 22.42 6.86
C GLN A 268 -14.40 22.48 8.38
N GLN A 269 -13.95 21.45 9.09
CA GLN A 269 -13.95 21.44 10.55
C GLN A 269 -12.66 22.07 11.08
N SER A 270 -12.77 23.01 12.01
CA SER A 270 -11.62 23.49 12.77
C SER A 270 -11.18 22.43 13.77
N GLN A 271 -9.86 22.17 13.84
CA GLN A 271 -9.26 21.40 14.92
C GLN A 271 -9.52 22.16 16.23
N LYS A 272 -10.35 21.61 17.13
CA LYS A 272 -10.51 22.17 18.47
C LYS A 272 -9.24 21.86 19.26
N SER A 273 -8.42 22.89 19.49
CA SER A 273 -7.32 22.86 20.44
C SER A 273 -7.86 22.61 21.86
N GLY A 274 -7.07 21.87 22.63
CA GLY A 274 -7.36 21.32 23.96
C GLY A 274 -8.46 21.99 24.78
N THR A 275 -9.56 21.27 24.96
CA THR A 275 -10.35 21.25 26.20
C THR A 275 -11.11 19.93 26.20
N GLU A 276 -11.11 19.27 27.35
CA GLU A 276 -11.67 17.95 27.62
C GLU A 276 -12.78 17.53 26.66
N MET A 277 -12.50 16.49 25.86
CA MET A 277 -13.52 15.82 25.09
C MET A 277 -14.57 15.26 26.06
N LYS A 278 -15.62 16.03 26.33
CA LYS A 278 -16.91 15.44 26.66
C LYS A 278 -17.24 14.55 25.49
N ARG A 279 -17.04 13.24 25.69
CA ARG A 279 -17.47 12.19 24.79
C ARG A 279 -18.98 12.35 24.64
N ASN A 280 -19.40 13.15 23.67
CA ASN A 280 -20.74 13.05 23.13
C ASN A 280 -20.82 11.62 22.64
N HIS A 281 -21.54 10.81 23.42
CA HIS A 281 -21.92 9.46 23.08
C HIS A 281 -22.54 9.53 21.69
N LYS A 282 -21.73 9.24 20.66
CA LYS A 282 -22.26 8.87 19.35
C LYS A 282 -23.22 7.74 19.65
N GLN A 283 -24.45 7.84 19.13
CA GLN A 283 -25.37 6.72 19.14
C GLN A 283 -24.59 5.49 18.66
N ASN A 284 -24.49 4.51 19.54
CA ASN A 284 -23.77 3.28 19.31
C ASN A 284 -24.36 2.60 18.06
N TYR A 285 -23.74 2.76 16.90
CA TYR A 285 -23.73 1.65 15.95
C TYR A 285 -23.02 0.54 16.70
N LYS A 286 -23.79 -0.33 17.35
CA LYS A 286 -23.24 -1.54 17.95
C LYS A 286 -22.51 -2.22 16.81
N HIS A 287 -21.17 -2.22 16.88
CA HIS A 287 -20.39 -3.13 16.07
C HIS A 287 -20.88 -4.51 16.45
N ILE A 288 -21.76 -5.08 15.62
CA ILE A 288 -22.28 -6.41 15.86
C ILE A 288 -21.13 -7.32 15.48
N ASP A 289 -20.46 -7.83 16.49
CA ASP A 289 -19.43 -8.83 16.29
C ASP A 289 -20.02 -10.00 15.51
N LYS A 290 -19.15 -10.66 14.74
CA LYS A 290 -19.57 -11.83 13.98
C LYS A 290 -20.20 -12.84 14.95
N PRO A 291 -21.24 -13.58 14.56
CA PRO A 291 -21.97 -14.48 15.48
C PRO A 291 -21.10 -15.54 16.18
N TRP A 292 -19.93 -15.85 15.61
CA TRP A 292 -18.95 -16.79 16.18
C TRP A 292 -17.92 -16.15 17.13
N PHE A 293 -17.90 -14.83 17.24
CA PHE A 293 -16.97 -14.08 18.09
C PHE A 293 -17.63 -13.79 19.44
N ASP A 294 -17.64 -14.82 20.29
CA ASP A 294 -18.27 -14.79 21.61
C ASP A 294 -17.43 -14.06 22.68
N ILE A 295 -17.97 -14.01 23.90
CA ILE A 295 -17.34 -13.36 25.06
C ILE A 295 -15.96 -13.95 25.34
N GLN A 296 -15.82 -15.27 25.29
CA GLN A 296 -14.53 -15.93 25.50
C GLN A 296 -13.51 -15.54 24.42
N CYS A 297 -13.94 -15.40 23.16
CA CYS A 297 -13.09 -14.92 22.08
C CYS A 297 -12.58 -13.49 22.34
N LYS A 298 -13.43 -12.61 22.88
CA LYS A 298 -13.07 -11.24 23.28
C LYS A 298 -12.04 -11.23 24.42
N GLU A 299 -12.28 -12.00 25.47
CA GLU A 299 -11.37 -12.09 26.62
C GLU A 299 -9.97 -12.57 26.20
N LEU A 300 -9.92 -13.63 25.37
CA LEU A 300 -8.66 -14.14 24.82
C LEU A 300 -7.96 -13.11 23.92
N TYR A 301 -8.72 -12.34 23.13
CA TYR A 301 -8.18 -11.27 22.30
C TYR A 301 -7.60 -10.12 23.14
N VAL A 302 -8.30 -9.69 24.20
CA VAL A 302 -7.80 -8.66 25.13
C VAL A 302 -6.50 -9.12 25.80
N ASN A 303 -6.44 -10.38 26.24
CA ASN A 303 -5.21 -10.93 26.82
C ASN A 303 -4.05 -10.99 25.80
N TYR A 304 -4.35 -11.35 24.54
CA TYR A 304 -3.37 -11.29 23.45
C TYR A 304 -2.86 -9.86 23.22
N CYS A 305 -3.74 -8.86 23.13
CA CYS A 305 -3.33 -7.45 22.98
C CYS A 305 -2.49 -6.95 24.18
N LYS A 306 -2.86 -7.34 25.40
CA LYS A 306 -2.12 -6.97 26.62
C LYS A 306 -0.71 -7.54 26.60
N THR A 307 -0.56 -8.84 26.33
CA THR A 307 0.76 -9.48 26.25
C THR A 307 1.61 -8.93 25.09
N LEU A 308 0.98 -8.53 23.98
CA LEU A 308 1.66 -7.87 22.87
C LEU A 308 2.21 -6.50 23.28
N SER A 309 1.40 -5.69 23.97
CA SER A 309 1.84 -4.39 24.51
C SER A 309 3.02 -4.55 25.48
N ILE A 310 3.01 -5.60 26.31
CA ILE A 310 4.12 -5.91 27.24
C ILE A 310 5.38 -6.29 26.45
N LEU A 311 5.27 -7.09 25.39
CA LEU A 311 6.41 -7.44 24.54
C LEU A 311 7.00 -6.20 23.86
N ASN A 312 6.16 -5.33 23.29
CA ASN A 312 6.62 -4.12 22.61
C ASN A 312 7.38 -3.18 23.58
N GLY A 313 6.96 -3.11 24.85
CA GLY A 313 7.70 -2.36 25.87
C GLY A 313 9.01 -3.03 26.33
N ASN A 314 9.10 -4.36 26.29
CA ASN A 314 10.31 -5.10 26.62
C ASN A 314 10.36 -6.47 25.92
N LYS A 315 11.29 -6.63 24.98
CA LYS A 315 11.45 -7.83 24.14
C LYS A 315 12.23 -8.96 24.82
N SER A 316 11.91 -9.26 26.08
CA SER A 316 12.53 -10.36 26.82
C SER A 316 12.02 -11.73 26.35
N LYS A 317 12.85 -12.78 26.54
CA LYS A 317 12.47 -14.18 26.26
C LYS A 317 11.19 -14.60 26.99
N LYS A 318 10.98 -14.13 28.22
CA LYS A 318 9.78 -14.39 29.01
C LYS A 318 8.54 -13.80 28.34
N ASN A 319 8.57 -12.51 28.00
CA ASN A 319 7.44 -11.82 27.37
C ASN A 319 7.11 -12.44 26.00
N HIS A 320 8.14 -12.87 25.25
CA HIS A 320 7.96 -13.55 23.98
C HIS A 320 7.23 -14.91 24.13
N ILE A 321 7.58 -15.71 25.15
CA ILE A 321 6.89 -16.97 25.43
C ILE A 321 5.43 -16.72 25.84
N GLU A 322 5.19 -15.72 26.70
CA GLU A 322 3.85 -15.35 27.14
C GLU A 322 2.97 -14.88 25.98
N LEU A 323 3.50 -14.03 25.10
CA LEU A 323 2.81 -13.59 23.88
C LEU A 323 2.43 -14.78 23.00
N ASN A 324 3.38 -15.67 22.70
CA ASN A 324 3.13 -16.82 21.84
C ASN A 324 2.07 -17.76 22.42
N ARG A 325 2.05 -17.93 23.74
CA ARG A 325 1.01 -18.70 24.44
C ARG A 325 -0.35 -18.04 24.30
N ALA A 326 -0.45 -16.74 24.56
CA ALA A 326 -1.71 -15.98 24.45
C ALA A 326 -2.24 -15.96 23.00
N LYS A 327 -1.37 -15.67 22.02
CA LYS A 327 -1.66 -15.69 20.58
C LYS A 327 -2.18 -17.07 20.14
N LYS A 328 -1.50 -18.15 20.52
CA LYS A 328 -1.90 -19.52 20.17
C LYS A 328 -3.29 -19.86 20.73
N THR A 329 -3.50 -19.63 22.03
CA THR A 329 -4.79 -19.90 22.69
C THR A 329 -5.93 -19.14 22.02
N TYR A 330 -5.73 -17.84 21.75
CA TYR A 330 -6.71 -17.02 21.04
C TYR A 330 -7.00 -17.56 19.64
N LYS A 331 -5.96 -17.77 18.81
CA LYS A 331 -6.14 -18.18 17.41
C LYS A 331 -6.71 -19.59 17.26
N ASP A 332 -6.38 -20.52 18.16
CA ASP A 332 -6.96 -21.86 18.16
C ASP A 332 -8.45 -21.81 18.51
N TYR A 333 -8.83 -21.02 19.53
CA TYR A 333 -10.22 -20.81 19.92
C TYR A 333 -11.02 -20.12 18.81
N GLU A 334 -10.49 -19.03 18.23
CA GLU A 334 -11.07 -18.30 17.11
C GLU A 334 -11.35 -19.23 15.92
N ARG A 335 -10.35 -20.03 15.51
CA ARG A 335 -10.48 -21.01 14.43
C ARG A 335 -11.52 -22.09 14.75
N LYS A 336 -11.59 -22.57 16.00
CA LYS A 336 -12.59 -23.55 16.43
C LYS A 336 -14.01 -22.99 16.32
N ARG A 337 -14.27 -21.79 16.87
CA ARG A 337 -15.59 -21.16 16.84
C ARG A 337 -16.04 -20.83 15.43
N ARG A 338 -15.15 -20.32 14.60
CA ARG A 338 -15.41 -20.06 13.17
C ARG A 338 -15.81 -21.33 12.42
N ARG A 339 -15.11 -22.46 12.65
CA ARG A 339 -15.45 -23.76 12.03
C ARG A 339 -16.80 -24.29 12.49
N ILE A 340 -17.10 -24.21 13.80
CA ILE A 340 -18.41 -24.63 14.34
C ILE A 340 -19.52 -23.82 13.69
N TYR A 341 -19.36 -22.50 13.61
CA TYR A 341 -20.34 -21.62 12.99
C TYR A 341 -20.53 -21.92 11.50
N MET A 342 -19.44 -22.07 10.73
CA MET A 342 -19.53 -22.44 9.30
C MET A 342 -20.25 -23.77 9.09
N ARG A 343 -20.03 -24.75 9.98
CA ARG A 343 -20.76 -26.03 9.95
C ARG A 343 -22.25 -25.85 10.24
N GLN A 344 -22.60 -25.07 11.26
CA GLN A 344 -23.99 -24.79 11.62
C GLN A 344 -24.74 -24.05 10.51
N GLU A 345 -24.08 -23.09 9.84
CA GLU A 345 -24.61 -22.42 8.65
C GLU A 345 -24.88 -23.43 7.53
N GLY A 346 -23.93 -24.34 7.25
CA GLY A 346 -24.09 -25.40 6.25
C GLY A 346 -25.24 -26.36 6.56
N GLU A 347 -25.37 -26.80 7.81
CA GLU A 347 -26.49 -27.66 8.26
C GLU A 347 -27.84 -26.93 8.15
N THR A 348 -27.87 -25.64 8.49
CA THR A 348 -29.07 -24.80 8.39
C THR A 348 -29.49 -24.61 6.94
N LEU A 349 -28.53 -24.38 6.03
CA LEU A 349 -28.75 -24.34 4.59
C LEU A 349 -29.30 -25.67 4.05
N CYS A 350 -28.76 -26.82 4.50
CA CYS A 350 -29.27 -28.13 4.11
C CYS A 350 -30.73 -28.35 4.57
N LYS A 351 -31.08 -27.90 5.79
CA LYS A 351 -32.46 -27.94 6.30
C LYS A 351 -33.39 -27.06 5.48
N PHE A 352 -32.97 -25.83 5.15
CA PHE A 352 -33.75 -24.96 4.26
C PHE A 352 -33.89 -25.54 2.87
N ARG A 353 -32.86 -26.17 2.31
CA ARG A 353 -32.95 -26.84 0.99
C ARG A 353 -34.03 -27.93 0.98
N LYS A 354 -34.16 -28.71 2.06
CA LYS A 354 -35.16 -29.78 2.18
C LYS A 354 -36.57 -29.26 2.46
N ASN A 355 -36.71 -28.27 3.34
CA ASN A 355 -38.01 -27.88 3.91
C ASN A 355 -38.55 -26.53 3.41
N ASN A 356 -37.70 -25.66 2.86
CA ASN A 356 -38.08 -24.33 2.37
C ASN A 356 -37.05 -23.78 1.36
N SER A 357 -37.16 -24.24 0.11
CA SER A 357 -36.22 -23.90 -0.97
C SER A 357 -36.13 -22.39 -1.21
N LYS A 358 -37.24 -21.64 -1.10
CA LYS A 358 -37.25 -20.16 -1.23
C LYS A 358 -36.34 -19.49 -0.18
N LYS A 359 -36.38 -19.93 1.07
CA LYS A 359 -35.52 -19.42 2.15
C LYS A 359 -34.06 -19.85 2.00
N CYS A 360 -33.81 -21.02 1.43
CA CYS A 360 -32.45 -21.45 1.06
C CYS A 360 -31.82 -20.51 0.03
N TYR A 361 -32.54 -20.22 -1.06
CA TYR A 361 -32.03 -19.35 -2.12
C TYR A 361 -31.95 -17.88 -1.71
N SER A 362 -32.74 -17.42 -0.73
CA SER A 362 -32.61 -16.05 -0.21
C SER A 362 -31.28 -15.77 0.48
N VAL A 363 -30.61 -16.79 1.05
CA VAL A 363 -29.25 -16.64 1.62
C VAL A 363 -28.22 -16.31 0.53
N PHE A 364 -28.45 -16.80 -0.69
CA PHE A 364 -27.59 -16.55 -1.86
C PHE A 364 -28.03 -15.32 -2.69
N LYS A 365 -29.14 -14.65 -2.33
CA LYS A 365 -29.75 -13.55 -3.11
C LYS A 365 -28.99 -12.22 -3.08
N LYS A 366 -27.71 -12.19 -2.70
CA LYS A 366 -26.83 -11.06 -3.05
C LYS A 366 -26.36 -11.22 -4.50
N ARG A 367 -27.29 -11.27 -5.45
CA ARG A 367 -26.95 -11.03 -6.84
C ARG A 367 -26.82 -9.52 -7.00
N ARG A 368 -25.64 -9.04 -7.41
CA ARG A 368 -25.55 -7.77 -8.15
C ARG A 368 -26.58 -7.89 -9.28
N LYS A 369 -27.44 -6.88 -9.46
CA LYS A 369 -28.19 -6.77 -10.71
C LYS A 369 -27.15 -6.64 -11.81
N VAL A 370 -26.88 -7.74 -12.51
CA VAL A 370 -26.24 -7.67 -13.82
C VAL A 370 -27.41 -7.38 -14.75
N ASN A 371 -27.46 -6.17 -15.29
CA ASN A 371 -28.27 -5.93 -16.47
C ASN A 371 -27.55 -6.68 -17.59
N SER A 372 -28.04 -7.87 -17.93
CA SER A 372 -27.63 -8.56 -19.13
C SER A 372 -28.76 -8.39 -20.14
N ASP A 373 -28.47 -7.82 -21.30
CA ASP A 373 -29.43 -7.70 -22.41
C ASP A 373 -29.75 -9.05 -23.08
N LEU A 374 -29.17 -10.14 -22.56
CA LEU A 374 -29.39 -11.50 -23.02
C LEU A 374 -30.81 -11.97 -22.67
N THR A 375 -31.61 -12.20 -23.70
CA THR A 375 -32.94 -12.78 -23.55
C THR A 375 -32.84 -14.28 -23.27
N VAL A 376 -33.91 -14.87 -22.74
CA VAL A 376 -34.01 -16.33 -22.55
C VAL A 376 -33.83 -17.07 -23.88
N THR A 377 -34.21 -16.44 -24.99
CA THR A 377 -34.04 -16.96 -26.35
C THR A 377 -32.57 -17.04 -26.76
N ASP A 378 -31.77 -16.03 -26.40
CA ASP A 378 -30.33 -16.02 -26.67
C ASP A 378 -29.61 -17.08 -25.84
N PHE A 379 -30.04 -17.24 -24.58
CA PHE A 379 -29.56 -18.32 -23.71
C PHE A 379 -29.89 -19.70 -24.29
N PHE A 380 -31.12 -19.91 -24.74
CA PHE A 380 -31.55 -21.17 -25.36
C PHE A 380 -30.76 -21.45 -26.65
N LYS A 381 -30.58 -20.46 -27.52
CA LYS A 381 -29.76 -20.60 -28.73
C LYS A 381 -28.33 -20.98 -28.38
N TYR A 382 -27.67 -20.23 -27.50
CA TYR A 382 -26.28 -20.50 -27.10
C TYR A 382 -26.08 -21.93 -26.61
N PHE A 383 -26.92 -22.42 -25.68
CA PHE A 383 -26.80 -23.79 -25.18
C PHE A 383 -27.23 -24.85 -26.20
N LYS A 384 -28.17 -24.53 -27.09
CA LYS A 384 -28.52 -25.40 -28.22
C LYS A 384 -27.33 -25.55 -29.18
N THR A 385 -26.63 -24.46 -29.50
CA THR A 385 -25.41 -24.50 -30.32
C THR A 385 -24.31 -25.28 -29.61
N LEU A 386 -24.09 -25.03 -28.31
CA LEU A 386 -23.06 -25.72 -27.52
C LEU A 386 -23.26 -27.25 -27.45
N VAL A 387 -24.52 -27.70 -27.40
CA VAL A 387 -24.87 -29.13 -27.43
C VAL A 387 -24.75 -29.69 -28.85
N SER A 388 -25.03 -28.88 -29.88
CA SER A 388 -24.94 -29.27 -31.29
C SER A 388 -23.49 -29.32 -31.80
N ASP A 389 -22.62 -28.45 -31.28
CA ASP A 389 -21.19 -28.33 -31.63
C ASP A 389 -20.29 -29.32 -30.86
N SER A 390 -20.88 -30.25 -30.10
CA SER A 390 -20.14 -31.34 -29.46
C SER A 390 -19.58 -32.39 -30.45
N LYS A 391 -19.74 -32.15 -31.75
CA LYS A 391 -19.11 -32.89 -32.83
C LYS A 391 -18.38 -31.90 -33.74
N GLU A 392 -17.05 -31.95 -33.69
CA GLU A 392 -16.09 -31.25 -34.57
C GLU A 392 -15.81 -29.76 -34.27
N HIS A 393 -14.80 -29.49 -33.43
CA HIS A 393 -13.47 -29.01 -33.87
C HIS A 393 -12.63 -28.52 -32.68
N ASN A 394 -11.51 -29.20 -32.44
CA ASN A 394 -10.34 -28.63 -31.77
C ASN A 394 -9.60 -27.77 -32.78
N SER A 395 -9.81 -26.45 -32.75
CA SER A 395 -8.89 -25.49 -33.36
C SER A 395 -8.96 -24.19 -32.58
N ARG A 396 -7.88 -23.92 -31.85
CA ARG A 396 -7.64 -22.70 -31.08
C ARG A 396 -7.41 -21.56 -32.08
N PRO A 397 -8.19 -20.46 -32.07
CA PRO A 397 -7.89 -19.32 -32.92
C PRO A 397 -6.64 -18.63 -32.39
N GLU A 398 -5.67 -18.41 -33.26
CA GLU A 398 -4.59 -17.45 -33.04
C GLU A 398 -5.20 -16.05 -32.93
N MET A 399 -4.89 -15.34 -31.85
CA MET A 399 -5.33 -13.96 -31.68
C MET A 399 -4.37 -13.07 -32.47
N SER A 400 -4.91 -12.38 -33.49
CA SER A 400 -4.24 -11.26 -34.11
C SER A 400 -4.39 -10.03 -33.22
N ASP A 401 -3.28 -9.43 -32.80
CA ASP A 401 -3.21 -8.30 -31.84
C ASP A 401 -3.80 -6.96 -32.35
N ASN A 402 -4.58 -6.92 -33.43
CA ASN A 402 -5.00 -5.69 -34.09
C ASN A 402 -6.53 -5.45 -34.17
N VAL A 403 -7.34 -6.11 -33.35
CA VAL A 403 -8.78 -5.79 -33.26
C VAL A 403 -9.03 -5.05 -31.96
N CYS A 404 -9.30 -3.74 -32.03
CA CYS A 404 -9.82 -2.98 -30.90
C CYS A 404 -11.11 -3.67 -30.42
N ILE A 405 -11.06 -4.24 -29.21
CA ILE A 405 -12.11 -5.13 -28.68
C ILE A 405 -13.35 -4.32 -28.25
N PHE A 406 -13.22 -3.00 -28.07
CA PHE A 406 -14.28 -2.12 -27.60
C PHE A 406 -14.18 -0.73 -28.25
N GLU A 407 -14.83 -0.54 -29.40
CA GLU A 407 -14.96 0.79 -30.06
C GLU A 407 -15.51 1.87 -29.11
N GLU A 408 -16.27 1.45 -28.09
CA GLU A 408 -16.85 2.29 -27.04
C GLU A 408 -15.79 3.02 -26.18
N LEU A 409 -14.54 2.53 -26.13
CA LEU A 409 -13.45 3.15 -25.38
C LEU A 409 -12.78 4.31 -26.13
N ASP A 410 -12.97 4.38 -27.45
CA ASP A 410 -12.43 5.44 -28.32
C ASP A 410 -13.47 6.54 -28.61
N MET A 411 -14.66 6.46 -28.00
CA MET A 411 -15.71 7.47 -28.10
C MET A 411 -15.47 8.63 -27.13
N ASP A 412 -15.90 9.83 -27.51
CA ASP A 412 -15.86 11.01 -26.64
C ASP A 412 -16.72 10.81 -25.38
N ILE A 413 -16.20 11.22 -24.22
CA ILE A 413 -16.93 11.17 -22.95
C ILE A 413 -18.13 12.11 -23.02
N THR A 414 -19.33 11.55 -22.90
CA THR A 414 -20.56 12.34 -22.97
C THR A 414 -20.92 12.98 -21.62
N ILE A 415 -21.67 14.10 -21.65
CA ILE A 415 -22.19 14.75 -20.45
C ILE A 415 -23.09 13.78 -19.65
N ASP A 416 -23.87 12.95 -20.33
CA ASP A 416 -24.76 11.98 -19.69
C ASP A 416 -23.97 10.87 -18.97
N GLU A 417 -22.84 10.42 -19.53
CA GLU A 417 -21.92 9.49 -18.86
C GLU A 417 -21.29 10.12 -17.62
N LEU A 418 -20.87 11.39 -17.71
CA LEU A 418 -20.31 12.13 -16.58
C LEU A 418 -21.34 12.28 -15.44
N ILE A 419 -22.58 12.66 -15.77
CA ILE A 419 -23.67 12.79 -14.80
C ILE A 419 -23.96 11.43 -14.15
N LYS A 420 -24.04 10.36 -14.94
CA LYS A 420 -24.26 9.00 -14.45
C LYS A 420 -23.14 8.56 -13.50
N ALA A 421 -21.89 8.79 -13.86
CA ALA A 421 -20.73 8.48 -13.02
C ALA A 421 -20.78 9.23 -11.68
N ILE A 422 -21.13 10.52 -11.69
CA ILE A 422 -21.28 11.33 -10.47
C ILE A 422 -22.44 10.84 -9.61
N HIS A 423 -23.55 10.42 -10.21
CA HIS A 423 -24.68 9.83 -9.48
C HIS A 423 -24.33 8.52 -8.79
N ASP A 424 -23.45 7.71 -9.40
CA ASP A 424 -22.98 6.42 -8.88
C ASP A 424 -21.92 6.53 -7.78
N LEU A 425 -21.39 7.73 -7.52
CA LEU A 425 -20.46 7.97 -6.41
C LEU A 425 -21.10 7.63 -5.05
N LYS A 426 -20.37 6.84 -4.26
CA LYS A 426 -20.81 6.39 -2.94
C LYS A 426 -20.82 7.55 -1.95
N ARG A 427 -21.94 7.74 -1.26
CA ARG A 427 -22.08 8.74 -0.19
C ARG A 427 -21.31 8.35 1.08
N GLU A 428 -21.07 9.33 1.93
CA GLU A 428 -20.43 9.23 3.25
C GLU A 428 -19.04 8.59 3.21
N LYS A 429 -18.35 8.79 2.09
CA LYS A 429 -16.94 8.43 1.95
C LYS A 429 -16.09 9.58 2.45
N SER A 430 -15.04 9.24 3.20
CA SER A 430 -13.98 10.19 3.50
C SER A 430 -13.34 10.67 2.19
N HIS A 431 -12.94 11.94 2.16
CA HIS A 431 -12.21 12.51 1.04
C HIS A 431 -10.86 11.81 0.86
N GLY A 432 -10.33 11.89 -0.36
CA GLY A 432 -8.96 11.48 -0.66
C GLY A 432 -7.94 12.51 -0.16
N PRO A 433 -6.67 12.38 -0.59
CA PRO A 433 -5.63 13.37 -0.31
C PRO A 433 -5.97 14.77 -0.86
N ASP A 434 -6.82 14.80 -1.90
CA ASP A 434 -7.38 15.98 -2.55
C ASP A 434 -8.38 16.76 -1.70
N GLY A 435 -8.91 16.21 -0.60
CA GLY A 435 -9.90 16.92 0.23
C GLY A 435 -11.32 16.96 -0.36
N LEU A 436 -11.55 16.34 -1.53
CA LEU A 436 -12.84 16.35 -2.21
C LEU A 436 -13.79 15.26 -1.66
N LEU A 437 -14.96 15.68 -1.20
CA LEU A 437 -16.05 14.77 -0.87
C LEU A 437 -16.88 14.46 -2.11
N ASN A 438 -17.36 13.21 -2.22
CA ASN A 438 -18.27 12.80 -3.29
C ASN A 438 -19.55 13.67 -3.32
N GLU A 439 -19.99 14.15 -2.16
CA GLU A 439 -21.12 15.05 -2.02
C GLU A 439 -20.89 16.42 -2.67
N PHE A 440 -19.64 16.88 -2.75
CA PHE A 440 -19.30 18.13 -3.45
C PHE A 440 -19.57 17.98 -4.95
N LEU A 441 -19.04 16.92 -5.57
CA LEU A 441 -19.25 16.62 -6.99
C LEU A 441 -20.73 16.38 -7.32
N ARG A 442 -21.46 15.73 -6.41
CA ARG A 442 -22.91 15.50 -6.56
C ARG A 442 -23.73 16.79 -6.45
N THR A 443 -23.24 17.78 -5.71
CA THR A 443 -23.87 19.10 -5.63
C THR A 443 -23.54 19.95 -6.86
N LEU A 444 -22.31 19.83 -7.36
CA LEU A 444 -21.87 20.40 -8.64
C LEU A 444 -22.62 19.81 -9.83
N CYS A 445 -23.07 18.56 -9.75
CA CYS A 445 -23.83 17.86 -10.80
C CYS A 445 -25.02 18.68 -11.35
N CYS A 446 -25.68 19.46 -10.49
CA CYS A 446 -26.79 20.33 -10.90
C CYS A 446 -26.36 21.56 -11.72
N LEU A 447 -25.06 21.83 -11.80
CA LEU A 447 -24.44 22.95 -12.50
C LEU A 447 -23.57 22.49 -13.69
N ILE A 448 -23.40 21.18 -13.91
CA ILE A 448 -22.61 20.65 -15.01
C ILE A 448 -23.13 21.14 -16.36
N TYR A 449 -24.44 21.16 -16.58
CA TYR A 449 -24.98 21.75 -17.81
C TYR A 449 -24.69 23.26 -17.90
N VAL A 450 -24.62 24.00 -16.79
CA VAL A 450 -24.27 25.43 -16.82
C VAL A 450 -22.79 25.64 -17.12
N LEU A 451 -21.92 24.74 -16.65
CA LEU A 451 -20.47 24.78 -16.83
C LEU A 451 -20.00 24.26 -18.19
N PHE A 452 -20.71 23.27 -18.76
CA PHE A 452 -20.32 22.52 -19.96
C PHE A 452 -21.31 22.63 -21.14
N SER A 453 -22.41 23.39 -21.02
CA SER A 453 -23.27 23.71 -22.18
C SER A 453 -22.94 25.09 -22.73
N MET A 454 -22.18 25.12 -23.82
CA MET A 454 -22.27 26.01 -25.01
C MET A 454 -21.19 25.54 -26.01
N PRO A 455 -21.42 25.73 -27.33
CA PRO A 455 -21.04 24.78 -28.37
C PRO A 455 -19.52 24.71 -28.58
N PHE A 456 -19.03 23.49 -28.85
CA PHE A 456 -17.78 23.27 -29.58
C PHE A 456 -17.87 23.84 -31.00
#